data_AF-A0A0P0EBU8-F1
#
_entry.id   AF-A0A0P0EBU8-F1
#
_cell.length_a   1.000
_cell.length_b   1.000
_cell.length_c   1.000
_cell.angle_alpha   90.00
_cell.angle_beta   90.00
_cell.angle_gamma   90.00
#
_symmetry.space_group_name_H-M   'P 1'
#
loop_
_entity.id
_entity.type
_entity.pdbx_description
1 polymer ?
#
loop_
_entity_poly.entity_id
_entity_poly.type
_entity_poly.pdbx_seq_one_letter_code
_entity_poly.pdbx_strand_id
1 'polypeptide(L)' 'MATKTRRLVDAVDDLAREIRVGNEIAALALGTAALDDVDTAKYANQVSARRQERLNRLRASIRAGLDLEEAS' A
#
# COMPACT_ATOMS: atom_id res chain seq x y z
N MET A 1 23.54 12.41 30.89
CA MET A 1 23.98 11.42 29.88
C MET A 1 22.83 10.44 29.60
N ALA A 2 21.72 10.92 29.05
CA ALA A 2 20.47 10.14 28.89
C ALA A 2 20.20 9.78 27.42
N THR A 3 21.26 9.50 26.64
CA THR A 3 21.14 9.31 25.19
C THR A 3 21.23 7.83 24.78
N LYS A 4 21.37 6.89 25.72
CA LYS A 4 21.87 5.53 25.40
C LYS A 4 20.85 4.40 25.42
N THR A 5 19.55 4.70 25.40
CA THR A 5 18.52 3.65 25.27
C THR A 5 17.32 4.17 24.50
N ARG A 6 17.49 4.52 23.22
CA ARG A 6 16.33 4.60 22.31
C ARG A 6 15.70 3.21 22.32
N ARG A 7 14.44 3.08 22.77
CA ARG A 7 13.82 1.76 22.91
C ARG A 7 13.66 1.19 21.51
N LEU A 8 13.85 -0.13 21.37
CA LEU A 8 13.65 -0.81 20.08
C LEU A 8 12.28 -0.50 19.47
N VAL A 9 11.27 -0.27 20.31
CA VAL A 9 9.93 0.17 19.92
C VAL A 9 9.97 1.50 19.16
N ASP A 10 10.64 2.52 19.69
CA ASP A 10 10.74 3.83 19.05
C ASP A 10 11.39 3.75 17.65
N ALA A 11 12.40 2.86 17.51
CA ALA A 11 13.06 2.64 16.23
C ALA A 11 12.17 1.90 15.22
N VAL A 12 11.32 0.97 15.70
CA VAL A 12 10.33 0.28 14.87
C VAL A 12 9.22 1.24 14.44
N ASP A 13 8.77 2.13 15.32
CA ASP A 13 7.75 3.14 15.00
C ASP A 13 8.28 4.16 13.98
N ASP A 14 9.53 4.62 14.14
CA ASP A 14 10.20 5.48 13.17
C ASP A 14 10.31 4.79 11.80
N LEU A 15 10.74 3.52 11.77
CA LEU A 15 10.83 2.74 10.52
C LEU A 15 9.46 2.53 9.87
N ALA A 16 8.43 2.23 10.65
CA ALA A 16 7.07 2.06 10.14
C ALA A 16 6.56 3.37 9.53
N ARG A 17 6.89 4.52 10.14
CA ARG A 17 6.55 5.84 9.61
C ARG A 17 7.28 6.13 8.30
N GLU A 18 8.58 5.83 8.21
CA GLU A 18 9.36 5.99 6.98
C GLU A 18 8.80 5.14 5.83
N ILE A 19 8.38 3.90 6.13
CA ILE A 19 7.73 3.01 5.14
C ILE A 19 6.40 3.61 4.67
N ARG A 20 5.58 4.16 5.57
CA ARG A 20 4.32 4.83 5.17
C ARG A 20 4.59 6.00 4.22
N VAL A 21 5.52 6.88 4.57
CA VAL A 21 5.89 8.02 3.72
C VAL A 21 6.41 7.55 2.35
N GLY A 22 7.23 6.50 2.32
CA GLY A 22 7.70 5.90 1.07
C GLY A 22 6.55 5.37 0.21
N ASN A 23 5.57 4.71 0.83
CA ASN A 23 4.37 4.24 0.14
C ASN A 23 3.52 5.41 -0.38
N GLU A 24 3.38 6.50 0.38
CA GLU A 24 2.61 7.68 -0.02
C GLU A 24 3.25 8.36 -1.24
N ILE A 25 4.57 8.52 -1.23
CA ILE A 25 5.33 9.06 -2.38
C ILE A 25 5.17 8.15 -3.60
N ALA A 26 5.26 6.83 -3.42
CA ALA A 26 5.07 5.88 -4.51
C ALA A 26 3.63 5.92 -5.07
N ALA A 27 2.63 6.05 -4.20
CA ALA A 27 1.24 6.20 -4.59
C ALA A 27 1.00 7.51 -5.38
N LEU A 28 1.57 8.63 -4.92
CA LEU A 28 1.52 9.91 -5.63
C LEU A 28 2.21 9.85 -6.99
N ALA A 29 3.37 9.17 -7.07
CA ALA A 29 4.11 9.01 -8.32
C ALA A 29 3.39 8.10 -9.34
N LEU A 30 2.69 7.07 -8.88
CA LEU A 30 1.91 6.17 -9.72
C LEU A 30 0.55 6.75 -10.14
N GLY A 31 0.06 7.77 -9.43
CA GLY A 31 -1.25 8.39 -9.63
C GLY A 31 -2.41 7.54 -9.09
N THR A 32 -3.57 8.17 -8.86
CA THR A 32 -4.77 7.51 -8.28
C THR A 32 -5.24 6.30 -9.08
N ALA A 33 -5.09 6.33 -10.41
CA ALA A 33 -5.45 5.24 -11.31
C ALA A 33 -4.68 3.93 -11.06
N ALA A 34 -3.50 4.00 -10.43
CA ALA A 34 -2.75 2.80 -10.05
C ALA A 34 -3.31 2.11 -8.79
N LEU A 35 -4.00 2.89 -7.93
CA LEU A 35 -4.69 2.38 -6.76
C LEU A 35 -6.12 1.95 -7.06
N ASP A 36 -6.74 2.47 -8.13
CA ASP A 36 -8.09 2.09 -8.54
C ASP A 36 -8.19 0.61 -8.92
N ASP A 37 -9.33 0.01 -8.59
CA ASP A 37 -9.66 -1.33 -9.02
C ASP A 37 -9.72 -1.37 -10.54
N VAL A 38 -9.04 -2.36 -11.11
CA VAL A 38 -9.08 -2.53 -12.56
C VAL A 38 -10.39 -3.24 -12.95
N ASP A 39 -11.05 -2.66 -13.94
CA ASP A 39 -12.34 -3.11 -14.47
C ASP A 39 -12.26 -4.56 -14.97
N THR A 40 -13.00 -5.44 -14.29
CA THR A 40 -13.05 -6.88 -14.60
C THR A 40 -13.72 -7.14 -15.94
N ALA A 41 -14.59 -6.23 -16.42
CA ALA A 41 -15.25 -6.36 -17.72
C ALA A 41 -14.26 -6.20 -18.90
N LYS A 42 -13.13 -5.51 -18.69
CA LYS A 42 -12.09 -5.34 -19.73
C LYS A 42 -11.21 -6.58 -19.93
N TYR A 43 -11.29 -7.57 -19.03
CA TYR A 43 -10.43 -8.74 -19.03
C TYR A 43 -11.26 -10.04 -19.09
N ALA A 44 -11.82 -10.33 -20.27
CA ALA A 44 -12.73 -11.47 -20.50
C ALA A 44 -12.11 -12.87 -20.38
N ASN A 45 -10.77 -13.01 -20.43
CA ASN A 45 -10.10 -14.30 -20.40
C ASN A 45 -9.76 -14.73 -18.96
N GLN A 46 -9.94 -16.02 -18.62
CA GLN A 46 -9.70 -16.54 -17.26
C GLN A 46 -8.28 -16.28 -16.73
N VAL A 47 -7.26 -16.29 -17.62
CA VAL A 47 -5.87 -15.97 -17.26
C VAL A 47 -5.74 -14.50 -16.85
N SER A 48 -6.46 -13.62 -17.54
CA SER A 48 -6.51 -12.19 -17.23
C SER A 48 -7.28 -11.91 -15.95
N ALA A 49 -8.34 -12.66 -15.66
CA ALA A 49 -9.10 -12.55 -14.40
C ALA A 49 -8.24 -12.91 -13.17
N ARG A 50 -7.45 -13.99 -13.23
CA ARG A 50 -6.51 -14.35 -12.13
C ARG A 50 -5.42 -13.30 -11.92
N ARG A 51 -4.87 -12.76 -13.01
CA ARG A 51 -3.90 -11.66 -12.94
C ARG A 51 -4.54 -10.42 -12.30
N GLN A 52 -5.79 -10.17 -12.65
CA GLN A 52 -6.57 -9.04 -12.16
C GLN A 52 -6.88 -9.12 -10.67
N GLU A 53 -7.33 -10.29 -10.19
CA GLU A 53 -7.46 -10.57 -8.75
C GLU A 53 -6.16 -10.33 -7.98
N ARG A 54 -5.03 -10.80 -8.53
CA ARG A 54 -3.72 -10.61 -7.90
C ARG A 54 -3.34 -9.13 -7.80
N LEU A 55 -3.63 -8.34 -8.83
CA LEU A 55 -3.36 -6.90 -8.82
C LEU A 55 -4.27 -6.16 -7.83
N ASN A 56 -5.56 -6.49 -7.76
CA ASN A 56 -6.47 -5.89 -6.79
C ASN A 56 -6.10 -6.25 -5.35
N ARG A 57 -5.65 -7.49 -5.08
CA ARG A 57 -5.11 -7.86 -3.75
C ARG A 57 -3.88 -7.04 -3.37
N LEU A 58 -2.96 -6.81 -4.31
CA LEU A 58 -1.79 -5.96 -4.09
C LEU A 58 -2.21 -4.52 -3.78
N ARG A 59 -3.16 -3.95 -4.54
CA ARG A 59 -3.69 -2.61 -4.27
C ARG A 59 -4.35 -2.51 -2.91
N ALA A 60 -5.17 -3.49 -2.52
CA ALA A 60 -5.79 -3.53 -1.20
C ALA A 60 -4.73 -3.54 -0.08
N SER A 61 -3.65 -4.33 -0.23
CA SER A 61 -2.55 -4.34 0.76
C SER A 61 -1.81 -3.01 0.83
N ILE A 62 -1.64 -2.32 -0.30
CA ILE A 62 -1.00 -1.00 -0.37
C ILE A 62 -1.90 0.06 0.28
N ARG A 63 -3.20 0.06 -0.02
CA ARG A 63 -4.18 0.97 0.61
C ARG A 63 -4.24 0.77 2.12
N ALA A 64 -4.28 -0.46 2.59
CA ALA A 64 -4.22 -0.78 4.02
C ALA A 64 -2.92 -0.29 4.68
N GLY A 65 -1.78 -0.45 4.00
CA GLY A 65 -0.48 0.08 4.47
C GLY A 65 -0.40 1.62 4.47
N LEU A 66 -1.31 2.29 3.78
CA LEU A 66 -1.45 3.74 3.70
C LEU A 66 -2.53 4.31 4.62
N ASP A 67 -3.20 3.49 5.45
CA ASP A 67 -4.39 3.88 6.22
C ASP A 67 -5.50 4.52 5.35
N LEU A 68 -5.55 4.16 4.07
CA LEU A 68 -6.63 4.54 3.16
C LEU A 68 -7.75 3.49 3.33
N GLU A 69 -8.44 3.53 4.47
CA GLU A 69 -9.68 2.77 4.62
C GLU A 69 -10.74 3.36 3.68
N GLU A 70 -11.27 2.53 2.77
CA GLU A 70 -12.43 2.88 1.96
C GLU A 70 -13.58 3.21 2.92
N ALA A 71 -13.89 4.49 3.06
CA ALA A 71 -15.12 4.94 3.73
C ALA A 71 -16.28 4.27 2.99
N SER A 72 -16.88 3.29 3.67
CA SER A 72 -17.98 2.48 3.17
C SER A 72 -19.24 3.31 2.97
#